data_AF-X0UJN8-F1
#
_entry.id   AF-X0UJN8-F1
#
_cell.length_a   1.000
_cell.length_b   1.000
_cell.length_c   1.000
_cell.angle_alpha   90.00
_cell.angle_beta   90.00
_cell.angle_gamma   90.00
#
_symmetry.space_group_name_H-M   'P 1'
#
loop_
_entity.id
_entity.type
_entity.pdbx_description
1 polymer ?
#
loop_
_entity_poly.entity_id
_entity_poly.type
_entity_poly.pdbx_seq_one_letter_code
_entity_poly.pdbx_strand_id
1 'polypeptide(L)' 'MKIIHDPQGTTHYWLGGELPEGNIEPDTDFEAIYNNKVSITPLSLDLTKYQMIPEIKNWAKKWNFK' A
#
# COMPACT_ATOMS: atom_id res chain seq x y z
N MET A 1 2.13 12.35 -12.46
CA MET A 1 3.58 12.34 -12.72
C MET A 1 3.96 13.70 -13.28
N LYS A 2 4.80 14.44 -12.58
CA LYS A 2 5.22 15.78 -12.97
C LYS A 2 6.59 15.71 -13.62
N ILE A 3 6.74 16.29 -14.81
CA ILE A 3 8.02 16.44 -15.49
C ILE A 3 8.60 17.78 -15.05
N ILE A 4 9.84 17.78 -14.56
CA ILE A 4 10.55 18.98 -14.11
C ILE A 4 11.86 19.08 -14.88
N HIS A 5 12.16 20.24 -15.42
CA HIS A 5 13.46 20.53 -16.04
C HIS A 5 14.30 21.33 -15.05
N ASP A 6 15.53 20.88 -14.80
CA ASP A 6 16.47 21.67 -14.01
C ASP A 6 17.05 22.84 -14.84
N PRO A 7 17.72 23.82 -14.20
CA PRO A 7 18.34 24.94 -14.92
C PRO A 7 19.46 24.54 -15.90
N GLN A 8 19.99 23.32 -15.78
CA GLN A 8 21.02 22.75 -16.65
C GLN A 8 20.42 22.00 -17.86
N GLY A 9 19.09 21.89 -17.94
CA GLY A 9 18.36 21.23 -19.02
C GLY A 9 18.08 19.73 -18.81
N THR A 10 18.43 19.17 -17.64
CA THR A 10 18.18 17.76 -17.33
C THR A 10 16.72 17.55 -16.92
N THR A 11 16.08 16.58 -17.55
CA THR A 11 14.71 16.19 -17.23
C THR A 11 14.65 15.25 -16.03
N HIS A 12 13.81 15.62 -15.07
CA HIS A 12 13.51 14.84 -13.86
C HIS A 12 12.03 14.45 -13.86
N TYR A 13 11.75 13.25 -13.36
CA TYR A 13 10.41 12.70 -13.26
C TYR A 13 10.02 12.58 -11.79
N TRP A 14 8.96 13.29 -11.40
CA TRP A 14 8.43 13.24 -10.05
C TRP A 14 7.16 12.41 -10.02
N LEU A 15 7.22 11.32 -9.25
CA LEU A 15 6.07 10.52 -8.82
C LEU A 15 5.38 11.23 -7.64
N GLY A 16 4.93 12.47 -7.91
CA GLY A 16 4.00 13.21 -7.09
C GLY A 16 2.76 13.51 -7.93
N GLY A 17 1.59 13.17 -7.41
CA GLY A 17 0.30 13.58 -7.95
C GLY A 17 -0.35 14.62 -7.04
N GLU A 18 -1.59 14.98 -7.35
CA GLU A 18 -2.47 15.63 -6.38
C GLU A 18 -2.69 14.69 -5.18
N LEU A 19 -3.11 15.25 -4.04
CA LEU A 19 -3.54 14.41 -2.92
C LEU A 19 -4.58 13.42 -3.46
N PRO A 20 -4.50 12.13 -3.10
CA PRO A 20 -5.46 11.17 -3.59
C PRO A 20 -6.87 11.65 -3.23
N GLU A 21 -7.68 11.94 -4.24
CA GLU A 21 -9.13 12.15 -4.12
C GLU A 21 -9.82 10.78 -3.91
N GLY A 22 -9.28 9.99 -2.97
CA GLY A 22 -9.84 8.71 -2.59
C GLY A 22 -11.12 8.92 -1.81
N ASN A 23 -12.09 8.03 -2.03
CA ASN A 23 -13.20 7.91 -1.08
C ASN A 23 -12.61 7.61 0.30
N ILE A 24 -13.14 8.30 1.30
CA ILE A 24 -12.81 8.01 2.69
C ILE A 24 -13.50 6.69 3.01
N GLU A 25 -12.74 5.61 3.00
CA GLU A 25 -13.23 4.29 3.34
C GLU A 25 -13.41 4.18 4.86
N PRO A 26 -14.51 3.56 5.33
CA PRO A 26 -14.78 3.40 6.75
C PRO A 26 -13.72 2.50 7.42
N ASP A 27 -13.52 2.71 8.73
CA ASP A 27 -12.59 1.96 9.57
C ASP A 27 -11.11 2.07 9.13
N THR A 28 -10.78 3.13 8.38
CA THR A 28 -9.40 3.46 8.03
C THR A 28 -8.82 4.53 8.96
N ASP A 29 -7.50 4.57 9.05
CA ASP A 29 -6.78 5.67 9.70
C ASP A 29 -7.04 7.02 9.02
N PHE A 30 -7.24 7.03 7.70
CA PHE A 30 -7.67 8.20 6.93
C PHE A 30 -9.01 8.76 7.41
N GLU A 31 -10.03 7.90 7.62
CA GLU A 31 -11.34 8.33 8.13
C GLU A 31 -11.22 8.96 9.52
N ALA A 32 -10.42 8.35 10.41
CA ALA A 32 -10.22 8.88 11.75
C ALA A 32 -9.62 10.29 11.72
N ILE A 33 -8.57 10.51 10.91
CA ILE A 33 -7.91 11.82 10.79
C ILE A 33 -8.85 12.86 10.17
N TYR A 34 -9.56 12.49 9.10
CA TYR A 34 -10.51 13.39 8.43
C TYR A 34 -11.60 13.90 9.40
N ASN A 35 -12.03 13.04 10.32
CA ASN A 35 -13.03 13.37 11.33
C ASN A 35 -12.46 13.96 12.64
N ASN A 36 -11.22 14.47 12.62
CA ASN A 36 -10.53 15.07 13.78
C ASN A 36 -10.42 14.14 15.01
N LYS A 37 -10.20 12.84 14.78
CA LYS A 37 -9.97 11.84 15.84
C LYS A 37 -8.51 11.39 15.86
N VAL A 38 -8.09 10.82 17.00
CA VAL A 38 -6.82 10.09 17.10
C VAL A 38 -7.00 8.71 16.45
N SER A 39 -6.05 8.30 15.61
CA SER A 39 -5.98 6.95 15.05
C SER A 39 -4.91 6.12 15.76
N ILE A 40 -5.24 4.88 16.13
CA ILE A 40 -4.30 3.90 16.67
C ILE A 40 -4.46 2.62 15.87
N THR A 41 -3.49 2.33 15.01
CA THR A 41 -3.50 1.13 14.15
C THR A 41 -2.49 0.11 14.69
N PRO A 42 -2.91 -0.98 15.35
CA PRO A 42 -1.98 -2.04 15.75
C PRO A 42 -1.44 -2.75 14.51
N LEU A 43 -0.13 -2.65 14.30
CA LEU A 43 0.56 -3.28 13.18
C LEU A 43 1.20 -4.60 13.60
N SER A 44 1.07 -5.61 12.75
CA SER A 44 1.80 -6.87 12.91
C SER A 44 3.27 -6.68 12.54
N LEU A 45 4.18 -7.17 13.38
CA LEU A 45 5.61 -7.23 13.07
C LEU A 45 5.97 -8.45 12.22
N ASP A 46 5.20 -9.53 12.36
CA ASP A 46 5.31 -10.70 11.50
C ASP A 46 4.44 -10.49 10.26
N LEU A 47 5.10 -10.36 9.11
CA LEU A 47 4.44 -10.17 7.82
C LEU A 47 3.93 -11.48 7.21
N THR A 48 4.15 -12.61 7.87
CA THR A 48 3.69 -13.92 7.39
C THR A 48 2.16 -13.98 7.45
N LYS A 49 1.52 -14.06 6.28
CA LYS A 49 0.08 -14.31 6.19
C LYS A 49 -0.24 -15.80 6.41
N TYR A 50 -0.20 -16.24 7.66
CA TYR A 50 -0.38 -17.64 8.07
C TYR A 50 -1.65 -18.29 7.52
N GLN A 51 -2.74 -17.54 7.41
CA GLN A 51 -4.02 -18.02 6.90
C GLN A 51 -3.93 -18.52 5.44
N MET A 52 -2.99 -18.00 4.64
CA MET A 52 -2.79 -18.44 3.25
C MET A 52 -1.95 -19.72 3.12
N ILE A 53 -1.25 -20.14 4.17
CA ILE A 53 -0.33 -21.28 4.10
C ILE A 53 -1.03 -22.57 3.60
N PRO A 54 -2.22 -22.95 4.09
CA PRO A 54 -2.91 -24.15 3.60
C PRO A 54 -3.25 -24.07 2.11
N GLU A 55 -3.73 -22.92 1.64
CA GLU A 55 -4.09 -22.69 0.24
C GLU A 55 -2.86 -22.78 -0.67
N ILE A 56 -1.77 -22.13 -0.27
CA ILE A 56 -0.51 -22.15 -1.03
C ILE A 56 0.09 -23.56 -1.05
N LYS A 57 0.03 -24.31 0.06
CA LYS A 57 0.48 -25.72 0.10
C LYS A 57 -0.32 -26.60 -0.86
N ASN A 58 -1.64 -26.41 -0.91
CA ASN A 58 -2.49 -27.14 -1.84
C ASN A 58 -2.18 -26.78 -3.30
N TRP A 59 -1.96 -25.49 -3.58
CA TRP A 59 -1.50 -25.03 -4.89
C TRP A 59 -0.15 -25.65 -5.26
N ALA A 60 0.84 -25.64 -4.36
CA ALA A 60 2.17 -26.20 -4.62
C ALA A 60 2.13 -27.71 -4.93
N LYS A 61 1.34 -28.48 -4.16
CA LYS A 61 1.11 -29.91 -4.40
C LYS A 61 0.51 -30.17 -5.79
N LYS A 62 -0.47 -29.36 -6.21
CA LYS A 62 -1.08 -29.47 -7.55
C LYS A 62 -0.04 -29.38 -8.67
N TRP A 63 1.03 -28.61 -8.48
CA TRP A 63 2.09 -28.40 -9.46
C TRP A 63 3.31 -29.31 -9.26
N ASN A 64 3.21 -30.37 -8.44
CA ASN A 64 4.31 -31.30 -8.14
C ASN A 64 5.59 -30.63 -7.60
N PHE A 65 5.49 -29.45 -6.97
CA PHE A 65 6.58 -28.92 -6.17
C PHE A 65 6.76 -29.86 -4.97
N LYS A 66 7.89 -30.60 -4.93
CA LYS A 66 8.26 -31.47 -3.81
C LYS A 66 8.67 -30.65 -2.59
#